data_AF-A0A524L9Q1-F1
#
_entry.id   AF-A0A524L9Q1-F1
#
_cell.length_a   1.000
_cell.length_b   1.000
_cell.length_c   1.000
_cell.angle_alpha   90.00
_cell.angle_beta   90.00
_cell.angle_gamma   90.00
#
_symmetry.space_group_name_H-M   'P 1'
#
loop_
_entity.id
_entity.type
_entity.pdbx_description
1 polymer ?
#
loop_
_entity_poly.entity_id
_entity_poly.type
_entity_poly.pdbx_seq_one_letter_code
_entity_poly.pdbx_strand_id
1 'polypeptide(L)'
;ACAELGFEGPEGEYIVVLEDTPTLHPVIVCTQCSCTAWPVLGLPPDWYKSPEYRARVVREPRRLLCELGLDLPESVEIRVWDTTAETRYLVLPLRPSGTEGLDEEALAARVTREAMIGIARLEPSA
;
A
#
# COMPACT_ATOMS: atom_id res chain seq x y z
N ALA A 1 1.31 -7.53 -16.53
CA ALA A 1 1.14 -6.25 -15.82
C ALA A 1 2.49 -5.54 -15.61
N CYS A 2 3.21 -5.71 -14.49
CA CYS A 2 4.46 -4.95 -14.24
C CYS A 2 5.54 -5.13 -15.34
N ALA A 3 5.64 -6.33 -15.90
CA ALA A 3 6.52 -6.64 -17.03
C ALA A 3 6.26 -5.80 -18.30
N GLU A 4 4.99 -5.46 -18.57
CA GLU A 4 4.60 -4.67 -19.74
C GLU A 4 5.10 -3.21 -19.64
N LEU A 5 5.35 -2.74 -18.42
CA LEU A 5 5.91 -1.42 -18.12
C LEU A 5 7.43 -1.47 -17.86
N GLY A 6 8.06 -2.64 -17.96
CA GLY A 6 9.49 -2.82 -17.71
C GLY A 6 9.89 -2.76 -16.22
N PHE A 7 8.95 -2.96 -15.30
CA PHE A 7 9.18 -2.91 -13.84
C PHE A 7 9.42 -4.29 -13.23
N GLU A 8 10.32 -5.07 -13.84
CA GLU A 8 10.81 -6.33 -13.28
C GLU A 8 12.15 -6.11 -12.57
N GLY A 9 12.49 -6.99 -11.64
CA GLY A 9 13.81 -6.95 -10.99
C GLY A 9 13.83 -7.63 -9.63
N PRO A 10 14.97 -7.52 -8.93
CA PRO A 10 15.16 -8.05 -7.59
C PRO A 10 14.05 -7.60 -6.65
N GLU A 11 13.56 -8.51 -5.81
CA GLU A 11 12.50 -8.20 -4.84
C GLU A 11 11.20 -7.75 -5.52
N GLY A 12 10.92 -8.28 -6.71
CA GLY A 12 9.76 -7.93 -7.53
C GLY A 12 9.47 -8.93 -8.65
N GLU A 13 10.06 -10.12 -8.58
CA GLU A 13 9.90 -11.19 -9.58
C GLU A 13 8.50 -11.82 -9.55
N TYR A 14 7.83 -11.79 -8.39
CA TYR A 14 6.48 -12.30 -8.21
C TYR A 14 5.60 -11.27 -7.48
N ILE A 15 5.01 -10.36 -8.28
CA ILE A 15 4.17 -9.27 -7.76
C ILE A 15 2.69 -9.70 -7.72
N VAL A 16 2.05 -9.45 -6.58
CA VAL A 16 0.60 -9.59 -6.40
C VAL A 16 0.01 -8.23 -6.01
N VAL A 17 -0.96 -7.77 -6.80
CA VAL A 17 -1.69 -6.53 -6.54
C VAL A 17 -2.87 -6.79 -5.60
N LEU A 18 -3.03 -5.95 -4.59
CA LEU A 18 -4.11 -5.99 -3.60
C LEU A 18 -5.06 -4.81 -3.84
N GLU A 19 -6.29 -5.09 -4.25
CA GLU A 19 -7.27 -4.04 -4.55
C GLU A 19 -7.88 -3.45 -3.26
N ASP A 20 -7.77 -2.13 -3.09
CA ASP A 20 -8.56 -1.38 -2.10
C ASP A 20 -9.97 -1.11 -2.65
N THR A 21 -10.97 -1.31 -1.80
CA THR A 21 -12.39 -1.20 -2.16
C THR A 21 -13.13 -0.36 -1.11
N PRO A 22 -14.40 0.04 -1.37
CA PRO A 22 -15.20 0.74 -0.37
C PRO A 22 -15.39 -0.01 0.97
N THR A 23 -15.17 -1.33 1.01
CA THR A 23 -15.40 -2.18 2.20
C THR A 23 -14.18 -3.00 2.64
N LEU A 24 -13.06 -2.95 1.92
CA LEU A 24 -11.82 -3.68 2.24
C LEU A 24 -10.61 -2.79 1.94
N HIS A 25 -9.75 -2.57 2.93
CA HIS A 25 -8.51 -1.81 2.81
C HIS A 25 -7.28 -2.70 3.11
N PRO A 26 -6.42 -2.96 2.11
CA PRO A 26 -5.18 -3.68 2.29
C PRO A 26 -4.07 -2.86 2.93
N VAL A 27 -3.28 -3.50 3.79
CA VAL A 27 -2.04 -2.94 4.37
C VAL A 27 -0.93 -3.98 4.28
N ILE A 28 0.24 -3.58 3.81
CA ILE A 28 1.40 -4.48 3.61
C ILE A 28 2.41 -4.28 4.73
N VAL A 29 2.97 -5.37 5.24
CA VAL A 29 4.10 -5.36 6.18
C VAL A 29 5.06 -6.50 5.88
N CYS A 30 6.27 -6.44 6.42
CA CYS A 30 7.12 -7.60 6.63
C CYS A 30 7.50 -7.64 8.11
N THR A 31 6.82 -8.49 8.89
CA THR A 31 7.04 -8.53 10.34
C THR A 31 8.45 -9.01 10.71
N GLN A 32 9.06 -9.85 9.87
CA GLN A 32 10.36 -10.47 10.15
C GLN A 32 11.56 -9.60 9.79
N CYS A 33 11.44 -8.73 8.79
CA CYS A 33 12.53 -7.86 8.36
C CYS A 33 12.01 -6.60 7.65
N SER A 34 11.96 -6.62 6.32
CA SER A 34 11.69 -5.44 5.51
C SER A 34 11.35 -5.76 4.04
N CYS A 35 10.86 -6.96 3.72
CA CYS A 35 10.51 -7.34 2.35
C CYS A 35 9.53 -6.32 1.73
N THR A 36 9.78 -5.88 0.50
CA THR A 36 9.00 -4.85 -0.22
C THR A 36 9.21 -5.00 -1.72
N ALA A 37 8.21 -4.63 -2.55
CA ALA A 37 8.28 -4.71 -4.01
C ALA A 37 9.22 -3.65 -4.62
N TRP A 38 10.54 -3.85 -4.59
CA TRP A 38 11.53 -2.79 -4.92
C TRP A 38 11.34 -2.15 -6.30
N PRO A 39 11.05 -2.88 -7.39
CA PRO A 39 10.95 -2.29 -8.72
C PRO A 39 9.80 -1.27 -8.87
N VAL A 40 8.79 -1.34 -8.00
CA VAL A 40 7.57 -0.50 -8.08
C VAL A 40 7.36 0.41 -6.87
N LEU A 41 7.88 0.04 -5.70
CA LEU A 41 7.77 0.83 -4.45
C LEU A 41 9.09 1.52 -4.05
N GLY A 42 10.20 1.14 -4.68
CA GLY A 42 11.54 1.48 -4.21
C GLY A 42 11.94 0.75 -2.92
N LEU A 43 13.09 1.14 -2.35
CA LEU A 43 13.55 0.58 -1.08
C LEU A 43 12.64 1.01 0.08
N PRO A 44 12.43 0.13 1.07
CA PRO A 44 11.53 0.42 2.20
C PRO A 44 12.03 1.61 3.02
N PRO A 45 11.14 2.57 3.35
CA PRO A 45 11.47 3.69 4.22
C PRO A 45 11.77 3.23 5.66
N ASP A 46 12.43 4.08 6.45
CA ASP A 46 12.85 3.73 7.82
C ASP A 46 11.69 3.36 8.74
N TRP A 47 10.55 4.03 8.62
CA TRP A 47 9.36 3.72 9.41
C TRP A 47 8.81 2.31 9.13
N TYR A 48 8.93 1.81 7.90
CA TYR A 48 8.43 0.48 7.53
C TYR A 48 9.26 -0.63 8.18
N LYS A 49 10.57 -0.37 8.34
CA LYS A 49 11.54 -1.29 8.96
C LYS A 49 11.47 -1.25 10.49
N SER A 50 10.76 -0.28 11.06
CA SER A 50 10.77 -0.01 12.49
C SER A 50 10.06 -1.12 13.28
N PRO A 51 10.52 -1.45 14.50
CA PRO A 51 9.82 -2.41 15.36
C PRO A 51 8.38 -1.99 15.67
N GLU A 52 8.11 -0.68 15.77
CA GLU A 52 6.79 -0.12 16.05
C GLU A 52 5.80 -0.49 14.94
N TYR A 53 6.16 -0.25 13.68
CA TYR A 53 5.28 -0.61 12.56
C TYR A 53 5.10 -2.13 12.48
N ARG A 54 6.22 -2.87 12.46
CA ARG A 54 6.25 -4.33 12.27
C ARG A 54 5.48 -5.09 13.34
N ALA A 55 5.54 -4.66 14.60
CA ALA A 55 4.83 -5.33 15.69
C ALA A 55 3.36 -4.93 15.79
N ARG A 56 3.02 -3.66 15.49
CA ARG A 56 1.68 -3.11 15.75
C ARG A 56 0.72 -3.33 14.61
N VAL A 57 1.17 -3.20 13.35
CA VAL A 57 0.25 -3.22 12.20
C VAL A 57 -0.51 -4.55 12.08
N VAL A 58 0.10 -5.67 12.45
CA VAL A 58 -0.58 -6.99 12.43
C VAL A 58 -1.54 -7.21 13.61
N ARG A 59 -1.42 -6.43 14.69
CA ARG A 59 -2.19 -6.62 15.94
C ARG A 59 -3.30 -5.59 16.10
N GLU A 60 -3.01 -4.34 15.81
CA GLU A 60 -3.91 -3.21 15.97
C GLU A 60 -3.88 -2.28 14.74
N PRO A 61 -4.11 -2.81 13.52
CA PRO A 61 -3.95 -2.04 12.28
C PRO A 61 -4.79 -0.77 12.26
N ARG A 62 -6.07 -0.86 12.66
CA ARG A 62 -6.98 0.30 12.67
C ARG A 62 -6.47 1.44 13.55
N ARG A 63 -5.97 1.10 14.76
CA ARG A 63 -5.43 2.10 15.69
C ARG A 63 -4.16 2.73 15.13
N LEU A 64 -3.24 1.90 14.62
CA LEU A 64 -2.00 2.39 14.05
C LEU A 64 -2.26 3.31 12.84
N LEU A 65 -3.15 2.92 11.93
CA LEU A 65 -3.53 3.76 10.78
C LEU A 65 -4.14 5.09 11.23
N CYS A 66 -5.02 5.09 12.24
CA CYS A 66 -5.57 6.31 12.82
C CYS A 66 -4.47 7.23 13.39
N GLU A 67 -3.46 6.68 14.07
CA GLU A 67 -2.30 7.43 14.57
C GLU A 67 -1.43 8.00 13.43
N LEU A 68 -1.40 7.34 12.28
CA LEU A 68 -0.74 7.80 11.05
C LEU A 68 -1.59 8.80 10.24
N GLY A 69 -2.79 9.13 10.70
CA GLY A 69 -3.69 10.09 10.05
C GLY A 69 -4.72 9.47 9.10
N LEU A 70 -4.81 8.14 9.03
CA LEU A 70 -5.81 7.41 8.24
C LEU A 70 -6.89 6.82 9.15
N ASP A 71 -7.97 7.57 9.36
CA ASP A 71 -9.13 7.11 10.11
C ASP A 71 -10.14 6.41 9.17
N LEU A 72 -10.25 5.09 9.30
CA LEU A 72 -11.16 4.27 8.50
C LEU A 72 -12.39 3.87 9.33
N PRO A 73 -13.61 3.98 8.77
CA PRO A 73 -14.83 3.57 9.48
C PRO A 73 -14.82 2.07 9.77
N GLU A 74 -15.54 1.65 10.81
CA GLU A 74 -15.63 0.24 11.21
C GLU A 74 -16.18 -0.68 10.12
N SER A 75 -16.97 -0.13 9.20
CA SER A 75 -17.53 -0.85 8.05
C SER A 75 -16.49 -1.27 6.99
N VAL A 76 -15.28 -0.70 7.03
CA VAL A 76 -14.16 -1.08 6.15
C VAL A 76 -13.34 -2.15 6.85
N GLU A 77 -13.31 -3.36 6.30
CA GLU A 77 -12.39 -4.42 6.74
C GLU A 77 -10.95 -3.97 6.47
N ILE A 78 -10.07 -3.98 7.47
CA ILE A 78 -8.64 -3.80 7.24
C ILE A 78 -8.01 -5.18 7.23
N ARG A 79 -7.38 -5.55 6.11
CA ARG A 79 -6.68 -6.82 5.99
C ARG A 79 -5.19 -6.54 5.83
N VAL A 80 -4.39 -7.26 6.62
CA VAL A 80 -2.94 -7.07 6.68
C VAL A 80 -2.27 -8.22 5.95
N TRP A 81 -1.38 -7.90 5.01
CA TRP A 81 -0.57 -8.86 4.28
C TRP A 81 0.85 -8.82 4.80
N ASP A 82 1.23 -9.89 5.50
CA ASP A 82 2.59 -10.08 5.97
C ASP A 82 3.43 -10.80 4.91
N THR A 83 4.46 -10.11 4.44
CA THR A 83 5.38 -10.55 3.39
C THR A 83 6.39 -11.53 3.97
N THR A 84 5.97 -12.79 4.07
CA THR A 84 6.72 -13.88 4.74
C THR A 84 7.42 -14.84 3.77
N ALA A 85 7.19 -14.68 2.46
CA ALA A 85 7.74 -15.53 1.40
C ALA A 85 8.15 -14.68 0.19
N GLU A 86 8.22 -15.29 -0.99
CA GLU A 86 8.70 -14.62 -2.22
C GLU A 86 7.68 -13.69 -2.88
N THR A 87 6.41 -13.74 -2.48
CA THR A 87 5.42 -12.78 -2.99
C THR A 87 5.77 -11.37 -2.58
N ARG A 88 5.63 -10.42 -3.51
CA ARG A 88 5.82 -8.99 -3.27
C ARG A 88 4.50 -8.30 -3.54
N TYR A 89 3.96 -7.65 -2.52
CA TYR A 89 2.63 -7.04 -2.61
C TYR A 89 2.71 -5.57 -3.02
N LEU A 90 1.66 -5.12 -3.70
CA LEU A 90 1.41 -3.72 -4.05
C LEU A 90 -0.07 -3.44 -3.82
N VAL A 91 -0.43 -2.41 -3.04
CA VAL A 91 -1.83 -1.98 -2.94
C VAL A 91 -2.19 -1.16 -4.18
N LEU A 92 -3.31 -1.49 -4.83
CA LEU A 92 -3.98 -0.65 -5.82
C LEU A 92 -4.99 0.23 -5.07
N PRO A 93 -4.70 1.52 -4.84
CA PRO A 93 -5.55 2.37 -4.04
C PRO A 93 -6.89 2.65 -4.73
N LEU A 94 -7.94 2.86 -3.94
CA LEU A 94 -9.23 3.29 -4.46
C LEU A 94 -9.08 4.65 -5.16
N ARG A 95 -9.61 4.77 -6.38
CA ARG A 95 -9.60 6.05 -7.11
C ARG A 95 -10.42 7.09 -6.34
N PRO A 96 -9.84 8.26 -6.02
CA PRO A 96 -10.57 9.29 -5.30
C PRO A 96 -11.60 9.98 -6.20
N SER A 97 -12.73 10.40 -5.61
CA SER A 97 -13.76 11.17 -6.30
C SER A 97 -13.23 12.51 -6.84
N GLY A 98 -13.86 13.03 -7.90
CA GLY A 98 -13.47 14.30 -8.50
C GLY A 98 -12.24 14.19 -9.42
N THR A 99 -11.85 12.97 -9.78
CA THR A 99 -10.73 12.71 -10.69
C THR A 99 -11.17 12.20 -12.06
N GLU A 100 -12.46 12.19 -12.36
CA GLU A 100 -13.06 11.53 -13.54
C GLU A 100 -12.50 12.05 -14.87
N GLY A 101 -12.14 13.35 -14.92
CA GLY A 101 -11.58 14.00 -16.11
C GLY A 101 -10.05 14.01 -16.19
N LEU A 102 -9.35 13.44 -15.22
CA LEU A 102 -7.88 13.39 -15.25
C LEU A 102 -7.39 12.33 -16.24
N ASP A 103 -6.31 12.65 -16.95
CA ASP A 103 -5.58 11.69 -17.76
C ASP A 103 -4.68 10.79 -16.89
N GLU A 104 -4.00 9.84 -17.52
CA GLU A 104 -3.14 8.87 -16.84
C GLU A 104 -1.99 9.53 -16.07
N GLU A 105 -1.31 10.52 -16.67
CA GLU A 105 -0.18 11.21 -16.04
C GLU A 105 -0.64 11.98 -14.80
N ALA A 106 -1.77 12.69 -14.89
CA ALA A 106 -2.35 13.41 -13.77
C ALA A 106 -2.87 12.47 -12.67
N LEU A 107 -3.39 11.29 -13.02
CA LEU A 107 -3.75 10.26 -12.03
C LEU A 107 -2.51 9.68 -11.35
N ALA A 108 -1.49 9.31 -12.12
CA ALA A 108 -0.24 8.75 -11.60
C ALA A 108 0.46 9.72 -10.63
N ALA A 109 0.45 11.02 -10.92
CA ALA A 109 1.02 12.05 -10.06
C ALA A 109 0.35 12.14 -8.67
N ARG A 110 -0.86 11.60 -8.51
CA ARG A 110 -1.57 11.55 -7.22
C ARG A 110 -1.24 10.30 -6.40
N VAL A 111 -0.78 9.23 -7.04
CA VAL A 111 -0.51 7.95 -6.36
C VAL A 111 0.77 8.08 -5.55
N THR A 112 0.64 7.98 -4.22
CA THR A 112 1.79 8.02 -3.31
C THR A 112 2.27 6.61 -2.96
N ARG A 113 3.54 6.51 -2.56
CA ARG A 113 4.09 5.24 -2.07
C ARG A 113 3.35 4.75 -0.82
N GLU A 114 2.97 5.66 0.06
CA GLU A 114 2.24 5.37 1.28
C GLU A 114 0.85 4.77 0.99
N ALA A 115 0.17 5.25 -0.07
CA ALA A 115 -1.08 4.65 -0.53
C ALA A 115 -0.86 3.26 -1.14
N MET A 116 0.25 3.05 -1.86
CA MET A 116 0.60 1.74 -2.43
C MET A 116 1.13 0.72 -1.39
N ILE A 117 1.47 1.16 -0.18
CA ILE A 117 1.73 0.29 0.98
C ILE A 117 0.44 0.05 1.80
N GLY A 118 -0.54 0.95 1.71
CA GLY A 118 -1.80 0.87 2.44
C GLY A 118 -1.78 1.59 3.79
N ILE A 119 -0.93 2.60 3.98
CA ILE A 119 -0.96 3.45 5.19
C ILE A 119 -1.59 4.82 4.96
N ALA A 120 -2.01 5.10 3.73
CA ALA A 120 -2.70 6.32 3.34
C ALA A 120 -3.78 6.01 2.30
N ARG A 121 -4.77 6.89 2.16
CA ARG A 121 -5.67 6.92 1.01
C ARG A 121 -5.37 8.12 0.12
N LEU A 122 -5.82 8.05 -1.13
CA LEU A 122 -5.71 9.18 -2.04
C LEU A 122 -6.76 10.22 -1.67
N GLU A 123 -6.35 11.48 -1.58
CA GLU A 123 -7.26 12.58 -1.28
C GLU A 123 -8.20 12.88 -2.46
N PRO A 124 -9.47 13.27 -2.22
CA PRO A 124 -10.36 13.81 -3.25
C PRO A 124 -9.78 15.00 -4.00
N SER A 125 -10.22 15.23 -5.24
CA SER A 125 -9.99 16.53 -5.90
C SER A 125 -11.06 17.52 -5.44
N ALA A 126 -10.65 18.76 -5.16
CA ALA A 126 -11.57 19.88 -4.93
C ALA A 126 -12.32 20.27 -6.21
#